data_AF-A0A920PZY3-F1
#
_entry.id   AF-A0A920PZY3-F1
#
_cell.length_a   1.000
_cell.length_b   1.000
_cell.length_c   1.000
_cell.angle_alpha   90.00
_cell.angle_beta   90.00
_cell.angle_gamma   90.00
#
_symmetry.space_group_name_H-M   'P 1'
#
loop_
_entity.id
_entity.type
_entity.pdbx_description
1 polymer ?
#
loop_
_entity_poly.entity_id
_entity_poly.type
_entity_poly.pdbx_seq_one_letter_code
_entity_poly.pdbx_strand_id
1 'polypeptide(L)'
;MPYGTEVTVDVLSGVERAEAALRRLGFDDLRIRHYDETARIEVPIDRLADVVDRRGAVVAAVIASGYRYVTLDLEGLRSGNLNAALAPDGA
;
A
#
# COMPACT_ATOMS: atom_id res chain seq x y z
N MET A 1 -3.44 -6.96 -5.35
CA MET A 1 -3.51 -8.23 -6.08
C MET A 1 -4.96 -8.61 -6.23
N PRO A 2 -5.60 -8.29 -7.37
CA PRO A 2 -6.87 -8.88 -7.73
C PRO A 2 -6.71 -10.40 -7.96
N TYR A 3 -7.80 -11.15 -7.82
CA TYR A 3 -7.84 -12.57 -8.18
C TYR A 3 -7.53 -12.73 -9.67
N GLY A 4 -6.57 -13.59 -10.01
CA GLY A 4 -6.18 -13.89 -11.40
C GLY A 4 -4.86 -13.28 -11.87
N THR A 5 -4.17 -12.47 -11.06
CA THR A 5 -2.79 -12.05 -11.38
C THR A 5 -1.83 -13.20 -11.09
N GLU A 6 -1.05 -13.60 -12.10
CA GLU A 6 0.05 -14.55 -11.91
C GLU A 6 1.08 -13.91 -10.97
N VAL A 7 1.18 -14.47 -9.75
CA VAL A 7 2.07 -13.95 -8.72
C VAL A 7 3.48 -14.40 -9.07
N THR A 8 4.21 -13.54 -9.80
CA THR A 8 5.63 -13.77 -10.07
C THR A 8 6.47 -13.25 -8.91
N VAL A 9 7.69 -13.80 -8.78
CA VAL A 9 8.68 -13.32 -7.79
C VAL A 9 9.00 -11.84 -8.01
N ASP A 10 9.01 -11.38 -9.27
CA ASP A 10 9.25 -9.99 -9.62
C ASP A 10 8.15 -9.06 -9.11
N VAL A 11 6.88 -9.47 -9.20
CA VAL A 11 5.75 -8.70 -8.68
C VAL A 11 5.84 -8.58 -7.15
N LEU A 12 6.11 -9.68 -6.45
CA LEU A 12 6.27 -9.66 -4.99
C LEU A 12 7.44 -8.76 -4.58
N SER A 13 8.57 -8.88 -5.26
CA SER A 13 9.75 -8.06 -5.01
C SER A 13 9.48 -6.57 -5.27
N GLY A 14 8.71 -6.25 -6.31
CA GLY A 14 8.32 -4.88 -6.62
C GLY A 14 7.44 -4.25 -5.54
N VAL A 15 6.47 -5.01 -5.02
CA VAL A 15 5.63 -4.61 -3.88
C VAL A 15 6.49 -4.34 -2.65
N GLU A 16 7.35 -5.29 -2.27
CA GLU A 16 8.21 -5.16 -1.08
C GLU A 16 9.15 -3.95 -1.17
N ARG A 17 9.76 -3.71 -2.33
CA ARG A 17 10.62 -2.53 -2.57
C ARG A 17 9.84 -1.23 -2.42
N ALA A 18 8.63 -1.16 -2.99
CA ALA A 18 7.78 0.02 -2.90
C ALA A 18 7.36 0.30 -1.45
N GLU A 19 6.94 -0.74 -0.70
CA GLU A 19 6.59 -0.59 0.71
C GLU A 19 7.79 -0.13 1.55
N ALA A 20 8.96 -0.74 1.36
CA ALA A 20 10.17 -0.36 2.07
C ALA A 20 10.59 1.09 1.75
N ALA A 21 10.42 1.55 0.52
CA ALA A 21 10.74 2.91 0.13
C ALA A 21 9.79 3.94 0.77
N LEU A 22 8.50 3.64 0.83
CA LEU A 22 7.52 4.50 1.50
C LEU A 22 7.66 4.48 3.03
N ARG A 23 8.04 3.36 3.63
CA ARG A 23 8.40 3.29 5.07
C ARG A 23 9.57 4.20 5.41
N ARG A 24 10.61 4.26 4.56
CA ARG A 24 11.71 5.22 4.73
C ARG A 24 11.27 6.69 4.65
N LEU A 25 10.13 6.96 4.04
CA LEU A 25 9.52 8.28 4.05
C LEU A 25 8.69 8.53 5.33
N GLY A 26 8.47 7.56 6.21
CA GLY A 26 7.68 7.70 7.44
C GLY A 26 6.21 7.34 7.27
N PHE A 27 5.89 6.45 6.33
CA PHE A 27 4.59 5.78 6.26
C PHE A 27 4.79 4.37 6.80
N ASP A 28 4.55 4.14 8.09
CA ASP A 28 4.80 2.84 8.72
C ASP A 28 3.66 1.85 8.44
N ASP A 29 2.43 2.32 8.61
CA ASP A 29 1.21 1.61 8.24
C ASP A 29 0.82 1.97 6.80
N LEU A 30 1.12 1.06 5.87
CA LEU A 30 0.68 1.17 4.48
C LEU A 30 0.58 -0.20 3.82
N ARG A 31 -0.11 -0.24 2.68
CA ARG A 31 -0.11 -1.38 1.78
C ARG A 31 0.03 -0.93 0.34
N ILE A 32 0.82 -1.67 -0.44
CA ILE A 32 0.86 -1.53 -1.89
C ILE A 32 -0.01 -2.62 -2.53
N ARG A 33 -1.04 -2.20 -3.28
CA ARG A 33 -1.78 -3.10 -4.16
C ARG A 33 -1.23 -3.00 -5.57
N HIS A 34 -0.65 -4.09 -6.04
CA HIS A 34 -0.28 -4.25 -7.44
C HIS A 34 -1.52 -4.47 -8.33
N TYR A 35 -1.55 -3.73 -9.44
CA TYR A 35 -2.45 -3.84 -10.58
C TYR A 35 -1.65 -3.63 -11.86
N ASP A 36 -1.00 -4.69 -12.36
CA ASP A 36 -0.17 -4.63 -13.56
C ASP A 36 0.90 -3.53 -13.43
N GLU A 37 0.95 -2.55 -14.33
CA GLU A 37 1.91 -1.44 -14.23
C GLU A 37 1.58 -0.39 -13.15
N THR A 38 0.48 -0.56 -12.40
CA THR A 38 -0.03 0.40 -11.41
C THR A 38 0.17 -0.09 -9.98
N ALA A 39 0.75 0.77 -9.14
CA ALA A 39 0.72 0.64 -7.70
C ALA A 39 -0.39 1.52 -7.12
N ARG A 40 -1.30 0.93 -6.36
CA ARG A 40 -2.26 1.65 -5.53
C ARG A 40 -1.80 1.63 -4.08
N ILE A 41 -1.55 2.81 -3.54
CA ILE A 41 -1.13 3.05 -2.16
C ILE A 41 -2.38 3.09 -1.28
N GLU A 42 -2.39 2.29 -0.22
CA GLU A 42 -3.35 2.37 0.88
C GLU A 42 -2.58 2.84 2.14
N VAL A 43 -2.97 3.96 2.74
CA VAL A 43 -2.46 4.46 4.04
C VAL A 43 -3.63 4.80 4.96
N PRO A 44 -3.46 4.84 6.30
CA PRO A 44 -4.48 5.35 7.22
C PRO A 44 -5.10 6.66 6.73
N ILE A 45 -6.41 6.83 6.94
CA ILE A 45 -7.18 7.94 6.36
C ILE A 45 -6.62 9.32 6.76
N ASP A 46 -6.09 9.42 7.98
CA ASP A 46 -5.44 10.60 8.56
C ASP A 46 -4.06 10.90 7.93
N ARG A 47 -3.49 9.97 7.17
CA ARG A 47 -2.21 10.11 6.45
C ARG A 47 -2.38 10.45 4.97
N LEU A 48 -3.61 10.50 4.44
CA LEU A 48 -3.83 10.78 3.02
C LEU A 48 -3.25 12.14 2.59
N ALA A 49 -3.46 13.18 3.41
CA ALA A 49 -2.94 14.52 3.13
C ALA A 49 -1.41 14.53 3.02
N ASP A 50 -0.71 13.83 3.92
CA ASP A 50 0.76 13.73 3.92
C ASP A 50 1.30 13.08 2.64
N VAL A 51 0.58 12.10 2.08
CA VAL A 51 0.95 11.48 0.80
C VAL A 51 0.86 12.49 -0.34
N VAL A 52 -0.19 13.30 -0.37
CA VAL A 52 -0.42 14.33 -1.42
C VAL A 52 0.58 15.48 -1.30
N ASP A 53 0.85 15.93 -0.07
CA ASP A 53 1.82 16.98 0.20
C ASP A 53 3.23 16.56 -0.22
N ARG A 54 3.57 15.29 -0.01
CA ARG A 54 4.87 14.69 -0.35
C ARG A 54 4.86 13.92 -1.67
N ARG A 55 3.88 14.19 -2.54
CA ARG A 55 3.62 13.42 -3.78
C ARG A 55 4.86 13.21 -4.66
N GLY A 56 5.76 14.19 -4.75
CA GLY A 56 6.97 14.07 -5.57
C GLY A 56 7.89 12.95 -5.08
N ALA A 57 8.16 12.89 -3.77
CA ALA A 57 8.98 11.86 -3.16
C ALA A 57 8.28 10.48 -3.20
N VAL A 58 6.97 10.45 -2.97
CA VAL A 58 6.15 9.24 -3.05
C VAL A 58 6.19 8.65 -4.47
N VAL A 59 5.90 9.45 -5.49
CA VAL A 59 5.91 9.01 -6.89
C VAL A 59 7.30 8.51 -7.29
N ALA A 60 8.36 9.24 -6.95
CA ALA A 60 9.73 8.83 -7.25
C ALA A 60 10.09 7.48 -6.60
N ALA A 61 9.73 7.28 -5.34
CA ALA A 61 9.99 6.04 -4.60
C ALA A 61 9.28 4.82 -5.23
N VAL A 62 8.02 4.99 -5.64
CA VAL A 62 7.22 3.90 -6.21
C VAL A 62 7.64 3.60 -7.66
N ILE A 63 7.94 4.62 -8.48
CA ILE A 63 8.45 4.41 -9.84
C ILE A 63 9.80 3.70 -9.82
N ALA A 64 10.72 4.10 -8.92
CA ALA A 64 12.00 3.44 -8.75
C ALA A 64 11.89 1.96 -8.34
N SER A 65 10.71 1.54 -7.84
CA SER A 65 10.44 0.15 -7.46
C SER A 65 9.96 -0.72 -8.63
N GLY A 66 9.67 -0.13 -9.80
CA GLY A 66 9.29 -0.83 -11.03
C GLY A 66 7.87 -0.54 -11.53
N TYR A 67 7.15 0.41 -10.94
CA TYR A 67 5.80 0.78 -11.38
C TYR A 67 5.81 1.96 -12.35
N ARG A 68 4.85 1.98 -13.27
CA ARG A 68 4.65 3.10 -14.19
C ARG A 68 3.68 4.14 -13.63
N TYR A 69 2.64 3.67 -12.94
CA TYR A 69 1.59 4.51 -12.41
C TYR A 69 1.47 4.36 -10.90
N VAL A 70 1.21 5.47 -10.22
CA VAL A 70 1.05 5.56 -8.78
C VAL A 70 -0.32 6.17 -8.50
N THR A 71 -1.14 5.48 -7.74
CA THR A 71 -2.47 5.93 -7.33
C THR A 71 -2.59 5.86 -5.81
N LEU A 72 -3.48 6.67 -5.25
CA LEU A 72 -3.80 6.68 -3.83
C LEU A 72 -5.24 6.22 -3.65
N ASP A 73 -5.46 5.25 -2.77
CA ASP A 73 -6.80 4.83 -2.39
C ASP A 73 -7.42 5.86 -1.46
N LEU A 74 -8.47 6.53 -1.91
CA LEU A 74 -9.16 7.58 -1.16
C LEU A 74 -10.00 7.02 0.00
N GLU A 75 -10.31 5.72 0.00
CA GLU A 75 -10.92 5.07 1.17
C GLU A 75 -9.88 4.80 2.28
N GLY A 76 -8.59 4.94 1.96
CA GLY A 76 -7.48 4.66 2.87
C GLY A 76 -7.29 3.17 3.18
N LEU A 77 -6.37 2.90 4.10
CA LEU A 77 -6.08 1.57 4.62
C LEU A 77 -7.18 1.19 5.61
N ARG A 78 -8.11 0.33 5.18
CA ARG A 78 -9.03 -0.33 6.11
C ARG A 78 -8.30 -1.49 6.79
N SER A 79 -8.31 -1.51 8.12
CA SER A 79 -7.96 -2.72 8.86
C SER A 79 -8.94 -3.80 8.42
N GLY A 80 -8.43 -4.82 7.72
CA GLY A 80 -9.22 -6.01 7.44
C GLY A 80 -9.65 -6.54 8.80
N ASN A 81 -10.94 -6.51 9.08
CA ASN A 81 -11.51 -6.88 10.35
C ASN A 81 -11.35 -8.40 10.55
N LEU A 82 -10.16 -8.82 10.97
CA LEU A 82 -9.86 -10.17 11.46
C LEU A 82 -9.77 -10.21 12.99
N ASN A 83 -9.91 -9.06 13.68
CA ASN A 83 -9.92 -8.99 15.15
C ASN A 83 -11.32 -8.79 15.76
N ALA A 84 -12.40 -8.72 14.96
CA ALA A 84 -13.77 -8.71 15.50
C ALA A 84 -14.36 -10.11 15.76
N ALA A 85 -13.67 -11.19 15.37
CA ALA A 85 -14.13 -12.58 15.58
C ALA A 85 -13.54 -13.26 16.83
N LEU A 86 -12.76 -12.54 17.64
CA LEU A 86 -12.15 -13.05 18.88
C LEU A 86 -12.42 -12.13 20.08
N ALA A 87 -13.61 -11.51 20.14
CA ALA A 87 -14.14 -11.16 21.46
C ALA A 87 -14.49 -12.50 22.15
N PRO A 88 -13.84 -12.88 23.26
CA PRO A 88 -14.40 -13.94 24.08
C PRO A 88 -15.74 -13.42 24.59
N ASP A 89 -16.83 -14.03 24.17
CA ASP A 89 -18.09 -13.94 24.91
C ASP A 89 -17.79 -14.44 26.33
N GLY A 90 -17.78 -13.52 27.28
CA GLY A 90 -17.41 -13.83 28.66
C GLY A 90 -17.60 -12.66 29.61
N ALA A 91 -18.86 -12.35 29.91
CA ALA A 91 -19.34 -12.02 31.26
C ALA A 91 -20.88 -12.02 31.28
#